data_AF-A0AAE3E1P5-F1
#
_entry.id   AF-A0AAE3E1P5-F1
#
_cell.length_a   1.000
_cell.length_b   1.000
_cell.length_c   1.000
_cell.angle_alpha   90.00
_cell.angle_beta   90.00
_cell.angle_gamma   90.00
#
_symmetry.space_group_name_H-M   'P 1'
#
loop_
_entity.id
_entity.type
_entity.pdbx_description
1 polymer ?
#
loop_
_entity_poly.entity_id
_entity_poly.type
_entity_poly.pdbx_seq_one_letter_code
_entity_poly.pdbx_strand_id
1 'polypeptide(L)'
;MKLIGFKELNGCNSCLESLHSNISDVEYENKEQILNYLKKETFIFVRLDILRDIFTGDTISYENRVLGDNEYVWSDELIYYVEKYNAKLPNEFVNHILKSY
;
A
#
# COMPACT_ATOMS: atom_id res chain seq x y z
N MET A 1 9.54 13.21 -0.58
CA MET A 1 8.66 12.04 -0.32
C MET A 1 8.88 10.99 -1.40
N LYS A 2 9.12 9.74 -1.02
CA LYS A 2 9.23 8.57 -1.90
C LYS A 2 7.85 7.92 -2.04
N LEU A 3 7.41 7.67 -3.27
CA LEU A 3 6.15 6.98 -3.52
C LEU A 3 6.34 5.47 -3.30
N ILE A 4 5.47 4.86 -2.51
CA ILE A 4 5.38 3.41 -2.34
C ILE A 4 4.13 2.90 -3.03
N GLY A 5 4.32 1.89 -3.88
CA GLY A 5 3.26 1.16 -4.54
C GLY A 5 3.81 0.25 -5.63
N PHE A 6 2.91 -0.28 -6.44
CA PHE A 6 3.23 -1.20 -7.54
C PHE A 6 2.79 -0.59 -8.87
N LYS A 7 3.36 -1.08 -9.97
CA LYS A 7 3.06 -0.66 -11.36
C LYS A 7 1.57 -0.62 -11.67
N GLU A 8 0.82 -1.56 -11.11
CA GLU A 8 -0.60 -1.76 -11.37
C GLU A 8 -1.49 -0.80 -10.57
N LEU A 9 -0.95 -0.15 -9.53
CA LEU A 9 -1.73 0.74 -8.69
C LEU A 9 -1.90 2.10 -9.34
N ASN A 10 -3.07 2.70 -9.14
CA ASN A 10 -3.36 4.03 -9.65
C ASN A 10 -2.33 5.04 -9.09
N GLY A 11 -1.88 5.98 -9.93
CA GLY A 11 -0.94 7.04 -9.54
C GLY A 11 0.52 6.59 -9.34
N CYS A 12 0.86 5.31 -9.58
CA CYS A 12 2.21 4.76 -9.40
C CYS A 12 2.99 4.61 -10.72
N ASN A 13 2.95 5.61 -11.60
CA ASN A 13 3.53 5.52 -12.95
C ASN A 13 5.06 5.29 -12.98
N SER A 14 5.77 5.63 -11.90
CA SER A 14 7.22 5.43 -11.76
C SER A 14 7.60 4.18 -10.97
N CYS A 15 6.64 3.38 -10.53
CA CYS A 15 6.87 2.22 -9.69
C CYS A 15 7.40 1.06 -10.55
N LEU A 16 8.43 0.36 -10.07
CA LEU A 16 9.11 -0.69 -10.83
C LEU A 16 8.68 -2.10 -10.43
N GLU A 17 8.18 -2.26 -9.20
CA GLU A 17 7.71 -3.55 -8.70
C GLU A 17 6.29 -3.84 -9.19
N SER A 18 6.03 -5.12 -9.48
CA SER A 18 4.73 -5.59 -9.92
C SER A 18 4.02 -6.25 -8.76
N LEU A 19 2.77 -5.88 -8.51
CA LEU A 19 1.95 -6.47 -7.46
C LEU A 19 1.83 -7.98 -7.65
N HIS A 20 1.67 -8.46 -8.89
CA HIS A 20 1.60 -9.90 -9.21
C HIS A 20 2.84 -10.68 -8.74
N SER A 21 4.02 -10.07 -8.81
CA SER A 21 5.28 -10.71 -8.39
C SER A 21 5.54 -10.59 -6.89
N ASN A 22 4.75 -9.76 -6.20
CA ASN A 22 4.98 -9.39 -4.80
C ASN A 22 3.91 -9.94 -3.85
N ILE A 23 2.84 -10.58 -4.33
CA ILE A 23 1.88 -11.28 -3.45
C ILE A 23 2.50 -12.54 -2.82
N SER A 24 1.98 -12.94 -1.66
CA SER A 24 2.48 -14.13 -0.96
C SER A 24 1.34 -14.89 -0.27
N ASP A 25 1.42 -16.21 -0.30
CA ASP A 25 0.52 -17.08 0.47
C ASP A 25 0.86 -17.07 1.97
N VAL A 26 2.05 -16.58 2.33
CA VAL A 26 2.53 -16.49 3.71
C VAL A 26 2.39 -15.05 4.18
N GLU A 27 1.81 -14.91 5.37
CA GLU A 27 1.61 -13.62 6.00
C GLU A 27 2.93 -12.96 6.40
N TYR A 28 2.94 -11.63 6.42
CA TYR A 28 4.03 -10.86 7.01
C TYR A 28 4.18 -11.18 8.50
N GLU A 29 5.39 -11.50 8.94
CA GLU A 29 5.68 -11.71 10.37
C GLU A 29 5.21 -10.51 11.24
N ASN A 30 5.38 -9.29 10.72
CA ASN A 30 4.98 -8.04 11.40
C ASN A 30 3.73 -7.39 10.77
N LYS A 31 2.84 -8.16 10.15
CA LYS A 31 1.73 -7.60 9.35
C LYS A 31 0.87 -6.62 10.11
N GLU A 32 0.52 -6.96 11.36
CA GLU A 32 -0.35 -6.11 12.18
C GLU A 32 0.30 -4.75 12.44
N GLN A 33 1.60 -4.73 12.80
CA GLN A 33 2.34 -3.48 12.99
C GLN A 33 2.42 -2.67 11.70
N ILE A 34 2.68 -3.33 10.57
CA ILE A 34 2.72 -2.67 9.26
C ILE A 34 1.36 -2.06 8.91
N LEU A 35 0.26 -2.80 9.05
CA LEU A 35 -1.09 -2.31 8.75
C LEU A 35 -1.50 -1.17 9.69
N ASN A 36 -1.18 -1.29 10.98
CA ASN A 36 -1.46 -0.24 11.96
C ASN A 36 -0.71 1.04 11.65
N TYR A 37 0.57 0.94 11.25
CA TYR A 37 1.33 2.07 10.76
C TYR A 37 0.63 2.70 9.54
N LEU A 38 0.42 1.92 8.48
CA LEU A 38 -0.12 2.44 7.22
C LEU A 38 -1.48 3.12 7.38
N LYS A 39 -2.32 2.65 8.31
CA LYS A 39 -3.67 3.18 8.58
C LYS A 39 -3.70 4.40 9.52
N LYS A 40 -2.64 4.64 10.29
CA LYS A 40 -2.59 5.70 11.33
C LYS A 40 -2.09 7.05 10.81
N GLU A 41 -1.34 7.06 9.71
CA GLU A 41 -0.56 8.22 9.28
C GLU A 41 -1.37 9.37 8.67
N THR A 42 -0.65 10.47 8.39
CA THR A 42 -1.24 11.76 8.01
C THR A 42 -1.95 11.68 6.66
N PHE A 43 -3.25 11.97 6.69
CA PHE A 43 -4.05 12.18 5.49
C PHE A 43 -3.51 13.38 4.68
N ILE A 44 -3.26 13.16 3.39
CA ILE A 44 -2.80 14.20 2.47
C ILE A 44 -3.96 14.69 1.59
N PHE A 45 -4.59 13.79 0.82
CA PHE A 45 -5.75 14.09 -0.02
C PHE A 45 -6.54 12.81 -0.39
N VAL A 46 -7.74 12.98 -0.96
CA VAL A 46 -8.57 11.90 -1.52
C VAL A 46 -8.50 11.91 -3.05
N ARG A 47 -8.45 10.72 -3.67
CA ARG A 47 -8.70 10.55 -5.10
C ARG A 47 -10.14 10.10 -5.36
N LEU A 48 -10.72 10.56 -6.47
CA LEU A 48 -12.14 10.33 -6.81
C LEU A 48 -12.36 9.21 -7.85
N ASP A 49 -11.30 8.51 -8.23
CA ASP A 49 -11.35 7.35 -9.11
C ASP A 49 -11.96 6.13 -8.41
N ILE A 50 -12.68 5.31 -9.19
CA ILE A 50 -13.21 4.03 -8.71
C ILE A 50 -12.07 3.03 -8.70
N LEU A 51 -11.72 2.54 -7.52
CA LEU A 51 -10.77 1.46 -7.36
C LEU A 51 -11.41 0.12 -7.74
N ARG A 52 -10.63 -0.72 -8.44
CA ARG A 52 -10.99 -2.09 -8.79
C ARG A 52 -9.87 -3.02 -8.36
N ASP A 53 -10.25 -4.13 -7.77
CA ASP A 53 -9.31 -5.19 -7.44
C ASP A 53 -8.78 -5.78 -8.77
N ILE A 54 -7.46 -5.72 -8.97
CA ILE A 54 -6.84 -6.15 -10.23
C ILE A 54 -6.94 -7.65 -10.47
N PHE A 55 -7.15 -8.45 -9.42
CA PHE A 55 -7.22 -9.90 -9.51
C PHE A 55 -8.65 -10.39 -9.80
N THR A 56 -9.66 -9.70 -9.29
CA THR A 56 -11.06 -10.12 -9.37
C THR A 56 -11.91 -9.23 -10.30
N GLY A 57 -11.51 -7.98 -10.50
CA GLY A 57 -12.28 -6.94 -11.19
C GLY A 57 -13.35 -6.28 -10.31
N ASP A 58 -13.53 -6.75 -9.07
CA ASP A 58 -14.54 -6.26 -8.14
C ASP A 58 -14.27 -4.83 -7.71
N THR A 59 -15.34 -4.07 -7.49
CA THR A 59 -15.23 -2.71 -6.96
C THR A 59 -14.72 -2.78 -5.52
N ILE A 60 -13.70 -1.99 -5.27
CA ILE A 60 -13.17 -1.73 -3.95
C ILE A 60 -14.04 -0.64 -3.28
N SER A 61 -14.55 -0.91 -2.08
CA SER A 61 -15.56 -0.06 -1.41
C SER A 61 -15.01 0.86 -0.29
N TYR A 62 -13.73 1.22 -0.33
CA TYR A 62 -13.13 2.16 0.62
C TYR A 62 -12.78 3.48 -0.06
N GLU A 63 -12.62 4.53 0.75
CA GLU A 63 -12.09 5.81 0.28
C GLU A 63 -10.70 5.63 -0.33
N ASN A 64 -10.41 6.31 -1.44
CA ASN A 64 -9.09 6.22 -2.08
C ASN A 64 -8.20 7.35 -1.54
N ARG A 65 -7.83 7.28 -0.26
CA ARG A 65 -6.99 8.32 0.36
C ARG A 65 -5.54 8.09 -0.01
N VAL A 66 -4.81 9.20 -0.05
CA VAL A 66 -3.36 9.25 -0.13
C VAL A 66 -2.84 9.72 1.22
N LEU A 67 -1.94 8.93 1.78
CA LEU A 67 -1.39 9.03 3.13
C LEU A 67 0.12 9.22 3.03
N GLY A 68 0.73 9.71 4.11
CA GLY A 68 2.19 9.76 4.20
C GLY A 68 2.71 10.23 5.55
N ASP A 69 4.02 10.11 5.72
CA ASP A 69 4.75 10.35 6.97
C ASP A 69 5.93 11.32 6.78
N ASN A 70 5.80 12.26 5.85
CA ASN A 70 6.83 13.20 5.37
C ASN A 70 8.00 12.58 4.58
N GLU A 71 8.32 11.30 4.77
CA GLU A 71 9.33 10.59 3.96
C GLU A 71 8.71 9.77 2.84
N TYR A 72 7.62 9.06 3.10
CA TYR A 72 6.94 8.18 2.18
C TYR A 72 5.50 8.63 1.92
N VAL A 73 4.97 8.22 0.76
CA VAL A 73 3.58 8.41 0.36
C VAL A 73 3.03 7.10 -0.17
N TRP A 74 1.81 6.76 0.20
CA TRP A 74 1.10 5.58 -0.28
C TRP A 74 -0.41 5.86 -0.34
N SER A 75 -1.17 4.90 -0.87
CA SER A 75 -2.63 4.98 -0.97
C SER A 75 -3.32 3.90 -0.14
N ASP A 76 -4.59 4.09 0.20
CA ASP A 76 -5.44 3.02 0.76
C ASP A 76 -5.50 1.79 -0.15
N GLU A 77 -5.38 2.00 -1.47
CA GLU A 77 -5.27 0.91 -2.44
C GLU A 77 -4.09 -0.02 -2.14
N LEU A 78 -2.90 0.52 -1.79
CA LEU A 78 -1.77 -0.29 -1.35
C LEU A 78 -2.10 -1.08 -0.08
N ILE A 79 -2.72 -0.41 0.91
CA ILE A 79 -3.07 -1.00 2.21
C ILE A 79 -3.96 -2.23 2.01
N TYR A 80 -4.93 -2.14 1.11
CA TYR A 80 -5.79 -3.27 0.77
C TYR A 80 -5.02 -4.48 0.26
N TYR A 81 -4.07 -4.29 -0.65
CA TYR A 81 -3.31 -5.42 -1.18
C TYR A 81 -2.36 -6.02 -0.13
N VAL A 82 -1.83 -5.21 0.78
CA VAL A 82 -1.08 -5.71 1.93
C VAL A 82 -1.99 -6.52 2.85
N GLU A 83 -3.20 -6.04 3.13
CA GLU A 83 -4.15 -6.67 4.04
C GLU A 83 -4.75 -7.97 3.49
N LYS A 84 -5.27 -7.92 2.25
CA LYS A 84 -6.01 -9.01 1.60
C LYS A 84 -5.11 -10.03 0.90
N TYR A 85 -4.01 -9.58 0.30
CA TYR A 85 -3.15 -10.40 -0.58
C TYR A 85 -1.72 -10.59 -0.06
N ASN A 86 -1.43 -10.13 1.17
CA ASN A 86 -0.08 -10.13 1.75
C ASN A 86 0.97 -9.53 0.81
N ALA A 87 0.59 -8.50 0.05
CA ALA A 87 1.47 -7.87 -0.92
C ALA A 87 2.75 -7.37 -0.25
N LYS A 88 3.89 -7.80 -0.80
CA LYS A 88 5.19 -7.53 -0.21
C LYS A 88 5.71 -6.15 -0.56
N LEU A 89 5.83 -5.32 0.48
CA LEU A 89 6.43 -3.99 0.43
C LEU A 89 7.96 -4.06 0.35
N PRO A 90 8.61 -3.06 -0.26
CA PRO A 90 10.07 -2.96 -0.29
C PRO A 90 10.69 -2.98 1.10
N ASN A 91 11.78 -3.74 1.26
CA ASN A 91 12.44 -3.93 2.57
C ASN A 91 12.89 -2.61 3.22
N GLU A 92 13.33 -1.62 2.42
CA GLU A 92 13.70 -0.29 2.95
C GLU A 92 12.52 0.37 3.67
N PHE A 93 11.32 0.30 3.08
CA PHE A 93 10.12 0.87 3.66
C PHE A 93 9.64 0.07 4.87
N VAL A 94 9.69 -1.27 4.83
CA VAL A 94 9.36 -2.11 6.00
C VAL A 94 10.29 -1.78 7.17
N ASN A 95 11.59 -1.64 6.93
CA ASN A 95 12.55 -1.29 7.97
C ASN A 95 12.31 0.12 8.54
N HIS A 96 11.84 1.05 7.72
CA HIS A 96 11.43 2.38 8.16
C HIS A 96 10.24 2.30 9.12
N ILE A 97 9.17 1.60 8.72
CA ILE A 97 7.97 1.37 9.54
C ILE A 97 8.33 0.80 10.91
N LEU A 98 9.15 -0.25 10.93
CA LEU A 98 9.51 -0.96 12.16
C LEU A 98 10.42 -0.14 13.10
N LYS A 99 11.10 0.90 12.59
CA LYS A 99 11.86 1.84 13.43
C LYS A 99 11.00 2.96 14.01
N SER A 100 9.82 3.21 13.44
CA SER A 100 8.86 4.21 13.92
C SER A 100 7.93 3.68 15.01
N TYR A 101 8.05 2.39 15.35
CA TYR A 101 7.39 1.73 16.48
C TYR A 101 8.30 1.69 17.71
#